data_AF-A0A7S2WMJ1-F1
#
_entry.id   AF-A0A7S2WMJ1-F1
#
_cell.length_a   1.000
_cell.length_b   1.000
_cell.length_c   1.000
_cell.angle_alpha   90.00
_cell.angle_beta   90.00
_cell.angle_gamma   90.00
#
_symmetry.space_group_name_H-M   'P 1'
#
loop_
_entity.id
_entity.type
_entity.pdbx_description
1 polymer ?
#
loop_
_entity_poly.entity_id
_entity_poly.type
_entity_poly.pdbx_seq_one_letter_code
_entity_poly.pdbx_strand_id
1 'polypeptide(L)'
;EVGLVCVHHNGTFYEAVPWAGEMEWDVDPWGRWLLTGRCKSGNRLFESQILATCDAPGTILRAPTQEGMKFACKDSFLANATLSLWPLEWNDQTKNYQRGKIPIIDQATTSQAAVEIGGGPWWDTWKGKSKMRQPLKALLQIPFIPGKLKRTFLNR
;
A
#
# COMPACT_ATOMS: atom_id res chain seq x y z
N GLU A 1 -9.16 3.81 -6.16
CA GLU A 1 -9.28 3.57 -4.70
C GLU A 1 -7.99 3.99 -4.00
N VAL A 2 -8.03 4.07 -2.67
CA VAL A 2 -6.88 4.42 -1.84
C VAL A 2 -6.39 3.15 -1.15
N GLY A 3 -5.08 2.97 -1.10
CA GLY A 3 -4.45 1.87 -0.37
C GLY A 3 -3.07 2.27 0.10
N LEU A 4 -2.59 1.55 1.11
CA LEU A 4 -1.29 1.72 1.75
C LEU A 4 -0.62 0.36 1.93
N VAL A 5 0.66 0.26 1.60
CA VAL A 5 1.53 -0.82 2.09
C VAL A 5 2.75 -0.21 2.74
N CYS A 6 3.00 -0.59 3.99
CA CYS A 6 4.15 -0.13 4.75
C CYS A 6 4.93 -1.32 5.31
N VAL A 7 6.26 -1.26 5.22
CA VAL A 7 7.17 -2.22 5.85
C VAL A 7 8.14 -1.44 6.72
N HIS A 8 8.24 -1.82 7.99
CA HIS A 8 9.29 -1.33 8.87
C HIS A 8 10.34 -2.43 9.06
N HIS A 9 11.57 -2.15 8.69
CA HIS A 9 12.67 -3.13 8.77
C HIS A 9 13.99 -2.44 9.09
N ASN A 10 14.67 -2.90 10.13
CA ASN A 10 16.00 -2.43 10.54
C ASN A 10 16.11 -0.88 10.64
N GLY A 11 15.16 -0.25 11.35
CA GLY A 11 15.10 1.21 11.50
C GLY A 11 14.68 1.98 10.24
N THR A 12 14.28 1.28 9.18
CA THR A 12 13.87 1.87 7.91
C THR A 12 12.38 1.67 7.66
N PHE A 13 11.67 2.75 7.36
CA PHE A 13 10.27 2.72 6.93
C PHE A 13 10.18 2.77 5.39
N TYR A 14 9.57 1.74 4.81
CA TYR A 14 9.29 1.60 3.39
C TYR A 14 7.79 1.83 3.19
N GLU A 15 7.44 2.93 2.55
CA GLU A 15 6.04 3.35 2.37
C GLU A 15 5.65 3.37 0.89
N ALA A 16 4.63 2.60 0.53
CA ALA A 16 4.00 2.60 -0.78
C ALA A 16 2.60 3.20 -0.66
N VAL A 17 2.51 4.50 -0.95
CA VAL A 17 1.32 5.35 -0.87
C VAL A 17 0.94 5.91 -2.25
N PRO A 18 -0.32 6.29 -2.49
CA PRO A 18 -0.78 6.69 -3.82
C PRO A 18 -0.02 7.90 -4.42
N TRP A 19 0.54 8.78 -3.59
CA TRP A 19 1.32 9.95 -4.04
C TRP A 19 2.79 9.65 -4.32
N ALA A 20 3.38 8.58 -3.77
CA ALA A 20 4.79 8.21 -3.95
C ALA A 20 4.98 6.91 -4.76
N GLY A 21 3.92 6.12 -4.91
CA GLY A 21 3.97 4.76 -5.43
C GLY A 21 2.68 4.30 -6.10
N GLU A 22 2.68 3.01 -6.41
CA GLU A 22 1.57 2.25 -6.96
C GLU A 22 1.29 1.11 -5.97
N MET A 23 0.01 0.88 -5.66
CA MET A 23 -0.42 -0.27 -4.88
C MET A 23 -1.37 -1.11 -5.70
N GLU A 24 -1.27 -2.42 -5.57
CA GLU A 24 -2.20 -3.38 -6.17
C GLU A 24 -2.65 -4.36 -5.09
N TRP A 25 -3.91 -4.75 -5.13
CA TRP A 25 -4.45 -5.77 -4.24
C TRP A 25 -5.37 -6.72 -4.99
N ASP A 26 -5.38 -7.96 -4.51
CA ASP A 26 -6.25 -9.04 -4.93
C ASP A 26 -6.63 -9.81 -3.66
N VAL A 27 -7.82 -9.49 -3.13
CA VAL A 27 -8.32 -9.95 -1.84
C VAL A 27 -9.60 -10.75 -2.05
N ASP A 28 -9.62 -12.01 -1.65
CA ASP A 28 -10.80 -12.86 -1.75
C ASP A 28 -11.86 -12.43 -0.70
N PRO A 29 -13.15 -12.80 -0.89
CA PRO A 29 -14.19 -12.54 0.10
C PRO A 29 -13.83 -12.95 1.52
N TRP A 30 -12.95 -13.93 1.68
CA TRP A 30 -12.24 -14.26 2.91
C TRP A 30 -11.09 -15.22 2.60
N GLY A 31 -10.09 -15.27 3.47
CA GLY A 31 -9.11 -16.35 3.49
C GLY A 31 -7.85 -16.12 2.64
N ARG A 32 -7.81 -15.10 1.78
CA ARG A 32 -6.60 -14.71 1.05
C ARG A 32 -6.51 -13.21 0.78
N TRP A 33 -5.35 -12.64 1.05
CA TRP A 33 -4.98 -11.26 0.74
C TRP A 33 -3.64 -11.26 0.02
N LEU A 34 -3.61 -10.81 -1.23
CA LEU A 34 -2.37 -10.51 -1.94
C LEU A 34 -2.26 -9.00 -2.13
N LEU A 35 -1.26 -8.40 -1.50
CA LEU A 35 -0.99 -6.97 -1.55
C LEU A 35 0.39 -6.74 -2.14
N THR A 36 0.50 -5.83 -3.11
CA THR A 36 1.77 -5.40 -3.67
C THR A 36 1.87 -3.88 -3.60
N GLY A 37 2.99 -3.39 -3.06
CA GLY A 37 3.30 -1.97 -2.97
C GLY A 37 4.60 -1.67 -3.72
N ARG A 38 4.60 -0.66 -4.59
CA ARG A 38 5.78 -0.22 -5.35
C ARG A 38 6.02 1.26 -5.16
N CYS A 39 7.19 1.64 -4.66
CA CYS A 39 7.64 3.03 -4.65
C CYS A 39 8.64 3.27 -5.78
N LYS A 40 8.30 4.19 -6.71
CA LYS A 40 9.12 4.55 -7.89
C LYS A 40 9.57 6.01 -7.85
N SER A 41 9.52 6.66 -6.69
CA SER A 41 9.92 8.05 -6.53
C SER A 41 10.65 8.28 -5.20
N GLY A 42 11.41 9.38 -5.11
CA GLY A 42 12.22 9.68 -3.94
C GLY A 42 13.51 8.84 -3.88
N ASN A 43 14.12 8.81 -2.69
CA ASN A 43 15.49 8.30 -2.50
C ASN A 43 15.56 6.78 -2.29
N ARG A 44 14.42 6.08 -2.24
CA ARG A 44 14.36 4.64 -2.00
C ARG A 44 13.29 4.00 -2.86
N LEU A 45 13.74 3.32 -3.91
CA LEU A 45 12.87 2.61 -4.83
C LEU A 45 12.78 1.16 -4.40
N PHE A 46 11.57 0.66 -4.23
CA PHE A 46 11.35 -0.67 -3.70
C PHE A 46 10.02 -1.26 -4.19
N GLU A 47 9.91 -2.57 -4.04
CA GLU A 47 8.67 -3.30 -4.17
C GLU A 47 8.50 -4.23 -2.97
N SER A 48 7.34 -4.20 -2.34
CA SER A 48 6.93 -5.12 -1.28
C SER A 48 5.78 -5.98 -1.76
N GLN A 49 5.79 -7.25 -1.39
CA GLN A 49 4.67 -8.16 -1.58
C GLN A 49 4.31 -8.82 -0.24
N ILE A 50 3.03 -8.79 0.09
CA ILE A 50 2.46 -9.45 1.26
C ILE A 50 1.41 -10.43 0.75
N LEU A 51 1.57 -11.70 1.09
CA LEU A 51 0.55 -12.72 0.92
C LEU A 51 0.11 -13.17 2.31
N ALA A 52 -1.18 -13.02 2.63
CA ALA A 52 -1.76 -13.61 3.83
C ALA A 52 -2.83 -14.63 3.46
N THR A 53 -2.92 -15.72 4.21
CA THR A 53 -3.96 -16.75 4.09
C THR A 53 -4.54 -17.09 5.46
N CYS A 54 -5.84 -17.35 5.52
CA CYS A 54 -6.54 -17.64 6.78
C CYS A 54 -7.63 -18.69 6.58
N ASP A 55 -7.39 -19.89 7.12
CA ASP A 55 -8.38 -20.98 7.09
C ASP A 55 -9.43 -20.84 8.19
N ALA A 56 -9.10 -20.12 9.27
CA ALA A 56 -10.05 -19.85 10.34
C ALA A 56 -11.24 -19.03 9.80
N PRO A 57 -12.47 -19.29 10.27
CA PRO A 57 -13.66 -18.65 9.73
C PRO A 57 -13.75 -17.15 10.00
N GLY A 58 -12.87 -16.57 10.81
CA GLY A 58 -12.89 -15.17 11.23
C GLY A 58 -13.98 -14.82 12.23
N THR A 59 -13.84 -13.70 12.92
CA THR A 59 -14.83 -13.16 13.85
C THR A 59 -15.56 -12.00 13.21
N ILE A 60 -16.89 -12.02 13.22
CA ILE A 60 -17.69 -10.90 12.70
C ILE A 60 -17.75 -9.82 13.77
N LEU A 61 -17.30 -8.63 13.43
CA LEU A 61 -17.19 -7.48 14.32
C LEU A 61 -18.15 -6.36 13.91
N ARG A 62 -18.53 -5.56 14.91
CA ARG A 62 -19.26 -4.32 14.67
C ARG A 62 -18.28 -3.18 14.37
N ALA A 63 -18.53 -2.46 13.28
CA ALA A 63 -17.79 -1.25 12.91
C ALA A 63 -18.72 -0.02 12.92
N PRO A 64 -18.18 1.19 13.13
CA PRO A 64 -18.94 2.42 12.99
C PRO A 64 -19.43 2.61 11.55
N THR A 65 -20.72 2.87 11.38
CA THR A 65 -21.33 3.27 10.10
C THR A 65 -22.14 4.56 10.30
N GLN A 66 -22.66 5.12 9.21
CA GLN A 66 -23.58 6.27 9.28
C GLN A 66 -24.84 5.99 10.11
N GLU A 67 -25.20 4.71 10.29
CA GLU A 67 -26.37 4.25 11.05
C GLU A 67 -26.01 3.70 12.44
N GLY A 68 -24.80 3.97 12.93
CA GLY A 68 -24.27 3.47 14.20
C GLY A 68 -23.46 2.18 14.06
N MET A 69 -23.37 1.39 15.15
CA MET A 69 -22.54 0.18 15.18
C MET A 69 -23.23 -0.99 14.48
N LYS A 70 -22.72 -1.41 13.32
CA LYS A 70 -23.28 -2.51 12.51
C LYS A 70 -22.23 -3.61 12.28
N PHE A 71 -22.66 -4.86 12.11
CA PHE A 71 -21.79 -5.95 11.68
C PHE A 71 -21.30 -5.69 10.26
N ALA A 72 -20.07 -5.20 10.13
CA ALA A 72 -19.54 -4.67 8.88
C ALA A 72 -18.03 -4.88 8.71
N CYS A 73 -17.42 -5.65 9.63
CA CYS A 73 -16.03 -6.11 9.56
C CYS A 73 -15.95 -7.59 9.93
N LYS A 74 -14.93 -8.27 9.42
CA LYS A 74 -14.59 -9.65 9.76
C LYS A 74 -13.08 -9.77 9.88
N ASP A 75 -12.58 -10.24 11.02
CA ASP A 75 -11.16 -10.27 11.34
C ASP A 75 -10.65 -11.62 11.87
N SER A 76 -9.33 -11.79 11.89
CA SER A 76 -8.63 -12.93 12.50
C SER A 76 -7.18 -12.56 12.79
N PHE A 77 -6.62 -13.11 13.86
CA PHE A 77 -5.18 -13.04 14.19
C PHE A 77 -4.44 -14.36 13.92
N LEU A 78 -5.12 -15.31 13.28
CA LEU A 78 -4.63 -16.67 13.05
C LEU A 78 -4.15 -16.88 11.60
N ALA A 79 -3.91 -15.80 10.87
CA ALA A 79 -3.50 -15.89 9.47
C ALA A 79 -2.00 -16.21 9.37
N ASN A 80 -1.66 -17.01 8.37
CA ASN A 80 -0.28 -17.13 7.91
C ASN A 80 0.00 -15.96 6.97
N ALA A 81 1.16 -15.33 7.08
CA ALA A 81 1.58 -14.30 6.15
C ALA A 81 3.04 -14.47 5.74
N THR A 82 3.32 -14.14 4.49
CA THR A 82 4.65 -14.07 3.89
C THR A 82 4.89 -12.65 3.39
N LEU A 83 6.02 -12.07 3.78
CA LEU A 83 6.49 -10.76 3.34
C LEU A 83 7.79 -10.91 2.55
N SER A 84 7.82 -10.29 1.37
CA SER A 84 9.05 -10.09 0.62
C SER A 84 9.21 -8.63 0.23
N LEU A 85 10.45 -8.16 0.21
CA LEU A 85 10.81 -6.77 -0.08
C LEU A 85 12.05 -6.75 -0.96
N TRP A 86 11.98 -6.07 -2.10
CA TRP A 86 13.08 -5.93 -3.05
C TRP A 86 13.44 -4.46 -3.24
N PRO A 87 14.73 -4.12 -3.44
CA PRO A 87 15.06 -2.86 -4.08
C PRO A 87 14.54 -2.87 -5.52
N LEU A 88 14.28 -1.71 -6.09
CA LEU A 88 14.00 -1.58 -7.52
C LEU A 88 15.23 -1.06 -8.27
N GLU A 89 15.56 -1.72 -9.37
CA GLU A 89 16.66 -1.39 -10.25
C GLU A 89 16.15 -1.00 -11.63
N TRP A 90 16.77 0.00 -12.25
CA TRP A 90 16.43 0.39 -13.61
C TRP A 90 16.92 -0.65 -14.61
N ASN A 91 16.05 -1.09 -15.52
CA ASN A 91 16.41 -1.99 -16.61
C ASN A 91 16.41 -1.22 -17.94
N ASP A 92 17.59 -1.10 -18.55
CA ASP A 92 17.76 -0.36 -19.80
C ASP A 92 17.12 -0.99 -21.03
N GLN A 93 16.89 -2.30 -21.03
CA GLN A 93 16.25 -3.01 -22.14
C GLN A 93 14.73 -2.80 -22.11
N THR A 94 14.13 -2.91 -20.92
CA THR A 94 12.67 -2.76 -20.76
C THR A 94 12.22 -1.32 -20.50
N LYS A 95 13.18 -0.41 -20.26
CA LYS A 95 12.95 0.99 -19.89
C LYS A 95 11.98 1.12 -18.71
N ASN A 96 12.14 0.25 -17.72
CA ASN A 96 11.28 0.21 -16.53
C ASN A 96 12.07 -0.27 -15.30
N TYR A 97 11.52 -0.02 -14.11
CA TYR A 97 12.05 -0.55 -12.86
C TYR A 97 11.64 -2.01 -12.66
N GLN A 98 12.59 -2.86 -12.29
CA GLN A 98 12.38 -4.26 -11.94
C GLN A 98 12.88 -4.57 -10.53
N ARG A 99 12.44 -5.68 -9.94
CA ARG A 99 12.99 -6.16 -8.66
C ARG A 99 14.49 -6.40 -8.83
N GLY A 100 15.28 -5.89 -7.90
CA GLY A 100 16.70 -6.22 -7.82
C GLY A 100 16.89 -7.71 -7.56
N LYS A 101 18.04 -8.24 -7.98
CA LYS A 101 18.32 -9.68 -7.90
C LYS A 101 18.32 -10.21 -6.46
N ILE A 102 18.74 -9.37 -5.51
CA ILE A 102 18.85 -9.73 -4.10
C ILE A 102 17.73 -9.01 -3.33
N PRO A 103 16.80 -9.74 -2.71
CA PRO A 103 15.78 -9.15 -1.83
C PRO A 103 16.41 -8.54 -0.57
N ILE A 104 15.78 -7.48 -0.04
CA ILE A 104 16.04 -6.94 1.31
C ILE A 104 15.41 -7.86 2.36
N ILE A 105 14.21 -8.37 2.09
CA ILE A 105 13.52 -9.38 2.89
C ILE A 105 13.09 -10.49 1.93
N ASP A 106 13.54 -11.71 2.19
CA ASP A 106 13.19 -12.87 1.38
C ASP A 106 12.22 -13.78 2.14
N GLN A 107 10.94 -13.68 1.81
CA GLN A 107 9.88 -14.56 2.32
C GLN A 107 9.87 -14.71 3.85
N ALA A 108 9.95 -13.61 4.59
CA ALA A 108 9.74 -13.65 6.04
C ALA A 108 8.30 -14.10 6.35
N THR A 109 8.13 -15.03 7.27
CA THR A 109 6.83 -15.63 7.59
C THR A 109 6.36 -15.37 9.02
N THR A 110 5.05 -15.41 9.22
CA THR A 110 4.39 -15.45 10.53
C THR A 110 3.11 -16.27 10.45
N SER A 111 2.69 -16.89 11.55
CA SER A 111 1.40 -17.56 11.71
C SER A 111 0.42 -16.79 12.61
N GLN A 112 0.76 -15.53 12.92
CA GLN A 112 0.01 -14.65 13.82
C GLN A 112 -0.38 -13.34 13.14
N ALA A 113 -0.57 -13.34 11.82
CA ALA A 113 -0.97 -12.13 11.11
C ALA A 113 -2.42 -11.76 11.43
N ALA A 114 -2.63 -10.48 11.70
CA ALA A 114 -3.96 -9.88 11.75
C ALA A 114 -4.44 -9.61 10.32
N VAL A 115 -5.61 -10.13 9.97
CA VAL A 115 -6.27 -9.91 8.67
C VAL A 115 -7.70 -9.45 8.90
N GLU A 116 -8.17 -8.55 8.05
CA GLU A 116 -9.53 -7.99 8.11
C GLU A 116 -10.09 -7.81 6.70
N ILE A 117 -11.40 -7.98 6.58
CA ILE A 117 -12.22 -7.39 5.51
C ILE A 117 -13.26 -6.48 6.18
N GLY A 118 -13.51 -5.31 5.59
CA GLY A 118 -14.35 -4.26 6.17
C GLY A 118 -15.16 -3.54 5.11
N GLY A 119 -16.14 -2.72 5.53
CA GLY A 119 -16.89 -1.84 4.62
C GLY A 119 -17.82 -2.60 3.66
N GLY A 120 -18.42 -3.67 4.16
CA GLY A 120 -19.16 -4.66 3.39
C GLY A 120 -20.17 -4.11 2.37
N PRO A 121 -20.64 -4.98 1.47
CA PRO A 121 -20.60 -6.44 1.71
C PRO A 121 -19.65 -7.19 0.74
N TRP A 122 -19.01 -8.23 1.26
CA TRP A 122 -17.86 -8.90 0.64
C TRP A 122 -18.28 -10.13 -0.16
N TRP A 123 -19.03 -9.93 -1.25
CA TRP A 123 -19.53 -11.04 -2.07
C TRP A 123 -18.51 -11.54 -3.07
N ASP A 124 -17.65 -10.63 -3.54
CA ASP A 124 -16.75 -10.86 -4.66
C ASP A 124 -15.32 -10.52 -4.27
N THR A 125 -14.37 -11.13 -4.98
CA THR A 125 -12.96 -10.78 -4.87
C THR A 125 -12.76 -9.29 -5.16
N TRP A 126 -12.18 -8.58 -4.21
CA TRP A 126 -11.83 -7.18 -4.35
C TRP A 126 -10.46 -7.05 -5.00
N LYS A 127 -10.46 -6.57 -6.25
CA LYS A 127 -9.26 -6.27 -7.01
C LYS A 127 -9.19 -4.78 -7.30
N GLY A 128 -8.05 -4.19 -7.03
CA GLY A 128 -7.88 -2.77 -7.26
C GLY A 128 -6.43 -2.37 -7.39
N LYS A 129 -6.26 -1.16 -7.91
CA LYS A 129 -4.97 -0.48 -7.96
C LYS A 129 -5.13 0.92 -7.42
N SER A 130 -4.19 1.35 -6.61
CA SER A 130 -4.07 2.74 -6.22
C SER A 130 -2.95 3.41 -7.00
N LYS A 131 -3.32 4.47 -7.72
CA LYS A 131 -2.43 5.40 -8.38
C LYS A 131 -3.06 6.78 -8.36
N MET A 132 -2.35 7.76 -7.83
CA MET A 132 -2.85 9.13 -7.86
C MET A 132 -2.83 9.69 -9.29
N ARG A 133 -3.98 10.20 -9.75
CA ARG A 133 -4.09 10.91 -11.03
C ARG A 133 -3.38 12.27 -10.94
N GLN A 134 -2.67 12.66 -11.99
CA GLN A 134 -2.18 14.04 -12.11
C GLN A 134 -3.39 14.98 -12.38
N PRO A 135 -3.44 16.20 -11.82
CA PRO A 135 -2.38 16.97 -11.15
C PRO A 135 -2.26 16.79 -9.62
N LEU A 136 -3.13 16.00 -8.95
CA LEU A 136 -3.10 15.84 -7.49
C LEU A 136 -1.73 15.35 -6.96
N LYS A 137 -1.05 14.48 -7.73
CA LYS A 137 0.28 14.00 -7.39
C LYS A 137 1.32 15.13 -7.32
N ALA A 138 1.24 16.10 -8.23
CA ALA A 138 2.13 17.26 -8.22
C ALA A 138 1.81 18.19 -7.04
N LEU A 139 0.53 18.34 -6.68
CA LEU A 139 0.09 19.21 -5.58
C LEU A 139 0.49 18.67 -4.19
N LEU A 140 0.46 17.35 -4.00
CA LEU A 140 0.83 16.70 -2.73
C LEU A 140 2.35 16.48 -2.59
N GLN A 141 3.11 16.63 -3.67
CA GLN A 141 4.59 16.60 -3.65
C GLN A 141 5.22 18.00 -3.51
N ILE A 142 4.46 19.03 -3.13
CA ILE A 142 4.99 20.37 -2.87
C ILE A 142 5.44 20.51 -1.40
N PRO A 143 6.74 20.59 -1.08
CA PRO A 143 7.17 21.32 0.09
C PRO A 143 7.20 22.82 -0.29
N PHE A 144 6.23 23.61 0.16
CA PHE A 144 6.36 25.07 0.05
C PHE A 144 5.53 25.84 1.08
N ILE A 145 6.16 26.31 2.16
CA ILE A 145 5.83 27.51 2.97
C ILE A 145 7.10 27.91 3.78
N PRO A 146 7.47 29.20 4.05
CA PRO A 146 7.16 30.50 3.43
C PRO A 146 8.42 31.37 3.15
N GLY A 147 8.30 32.38 2.27
CA GLY A 147 9.17 33.57 2.32
C GLY A 147 9.62 34.13 0.97
N LYS A 148 9.16 35.35 0.66
CA LYS A 148 9.52 36.20 -0.50
C LYS A 148 8.91 35.83 -1.85
N LEU A 149 7.59 36.00 -1.97
CA LEU A 149 7.06 36.62 -3.19
C LEU A 149 7.39 38.12 -3.12
N LYS A 150 8.55 38.55 -3.63
CA LYS A 150 8.70 39.95 -4.03
C LYS A 150 7.97 40.10 -5.36
N ARG A 151 6.74 40.63 -5.30
CA ARG A 151 6.10 41.26 -6.46
C ARG A 151 7.09 42.28 -7.02
N THR A 152 7.60 42.01 -8.20
CA THR A 152 8.14 43.04 -9.06
C THR A 152 7.40 42.91 -10.39
N PHE A 153 6.22 43.54 -10.46
CA PHE A 153 5.67 43.94 -11.73
C PHE A 153 6.58 45.06 -12.24
N LEU A 154 7.43 44.76 -13.20
CA LEU A 154 8.08 45.77 -14.01
C LEU A 154 7.13 46.10 -15.16
N ASN A 155 6.59 47.31 -15.10
CA ASN A 155 6.04 48.02 -16.25
C ASN A 155 7.06 48.01 -17.39
N ARG A 156 6.66 47.52 -18.56
CA ARG A 156 6.78 48.19 -19.87
C ARG A 156 6.09 47.36 -20.93
#